data_AF-A0A661CLB6-F1
#
_entry.id   AF-A0A661CLB6-F1
#
_cell.length_a   1.000
_cell.length_b   1.000
_cell.length_c   1.000
_cell.angle_alpha   90.00
_cell.angle_beta   90.00
_cell.angle_gamma   90.00
#
_symmetry.space_group_name_H-M   'P 1'
#
loop_
_entity.id
_entity.type
_entity.pdbx_description
1 polymer ?
#
loop_
_entity_poly.entity_id
_entity_poly.type
_entity_poly.pdbx_seq_one_letter_code
_entity_poly.pdbx_strand_id
1 'polypeptide(L)'
;MYVNDIPKPVFKKMKTHAKPTTAEGVRRNMAWLKAHHREYQWQWVALDKGTLVGANESLVELHRAVKNAGKMSTSVFMNLKIEM
;
A
#
# COMPACT_ATOMS: atom_id res chain seq x y z
N MET A 1 -11.20 -2.59 -28.95
CA MET A 1 -10.86 -1.55 -27.96
C MET A 1 -11.40 -1.99 -26.62
N TYR A 2 -10.58 -2.57 -25.73
CA TYR A 2 -11.02 -2.97 -24.39
C TYR A 2 -10.59 -1.90 -23.39
N VAL A 3 -11.58 -1.18 -22.88
CA VAL A 3 -11.41 -0.21 -21.78
C VAL A 3 -11.27 -1.06 -20.52
N ASN A 4 -10.04 -1.24 -20.03
CA ASN A 4 -9.82 -1.90 -18.74
C ASN A 4 -10.25 -0.92 -17.64
N ASP A 5 -11.52 -0.97 -17.27
CA ASP A 5 -12.06 -0.37 -16.06
C ASP A 5 -11.48 -1.10 -14.84
N ILE A 6 -10.23 -0.76 -14.51
CA ILE A 6 -9.62 -1.13 -13.24
C ILE A 6 -10.49 -0.50 -12.14
N PRO A 7 -11.03 -1.29 -11.20
CA PRO A 7 -11.83 -0.72 -10.12
C PRO A 7 -11.00 0.32 -9.38
N LYS A 8 -11.48 1.56 -9.40
CA LYS A 8 -10.80 2.68 -8.73
C LYS A 8 -10.73 2.36 -7.24
N PRO A 9 -9.53 2.25 -6.64
CA PRO A 9 -9.41 1.99 -5.21
C PRO A 9 -10.10 3.11 -4.44
N VAL A 10 -11.11 2.75 -3.65
CA VAL A 10 -11.84 3.69 -2.80
C VAL A 10 -10.95 4.06 -1.63
N PHE A 11 -10.20 5.16 -1.76
CA PHE A 11 -9.37 5.70 -0.68
C PHE A 11 -10.28 6.30 0.40
N LYS A 12 -10.67 5.49 1.38
CA LYS A 12 -11.33 5.96 2.60
C LYS A 12 -10.32 6.84 3.35
N LYS A 13 -10.62 8.14 3.50
CA LYS A 13 -9.75 9.10 4.21
C LYS A 13 -9.62 8.72 5.69
N MET A 14 -8.67 7.84 6.02
CA MET A 14 -8.16 7.69 7.37
C MET A 14 -7.26 8.88 7.68
N LYS A 15 -7.47 9.53 8.83
CA LYS A 15 -6.57 10.55 9.37
C LYS A 15 -5.27 9.86 9.80
N THR A 16 -4.39 9.57 8.85
CA THR A 16 -3.02 9.14 9.12
C THR A 16 -2.15 10.39 9.20
N HIS A 17 -1.35 10.49 10.26
CA HIS A 17 -0.22 11.44 10.37
C HIS A 17 0.92 11.08 9.40
N ALA A 18 0.58 10.64 8.19
CA ALA A 18 1.53 10.40 7.12
C ALA A 18 1.93 11.76 6.56
N LYS A 19 3.23 12.01 6.43
CA LYS A 19 3.73 13.19 5.69
C LYS A 19 3.07 13.22 4.31
N PRO A 20 2.81 14.41 3.73
CA PRO A 20 2.21 14.51 2.40
C PRO A 20 3.03 13.67 1.42
N THR A 21 2.45 12.56 0.98
CA THR A 21 3.07 11.68 -0.02
C THR A 21 3.25 12.51 -1.27
N THR A 22 4.50 12.80 -1.64
CA THR A 22 4.78 13.55 -2.86
C THR A 22 4.21 12.78 -4.06
N ALA A 23 3.78 13.48 -5.11
CA ALA A 23 3.27 12.85 -6.32
C ALA A 23 4.25 11.80 -6.89
N GLU A 24 5.55 12.01 -6.69
CA GLU A 24 6.59 11.07 -7.06
C GLU A 24 6.60 9.79 -6.20
N GLY A 25 6.43 9.92 -4.88
CA GLY A 25 6.29 8.76 -3.98
C GLY A 25 5.08 7.90 -4.33
N VAL A 26 3.97 8.54 -4.72
CA VAL A 26 2.77 7.83 -5.19
C VAL A 26 3.07 7.06 -6.49
N ARG A 27 3.73 7.67 -7.46
CA ARG A 27 4.10 6.99 -8.73
C ARG A 27 4.99 5.78 -8.49
N ARG A 28 5.97 5.89 -7.58
CA ARG A 28 6.86 4.77 -7.22
C ARG A 28 6.11 3.64 -6.51
N ASN A 29 5.22 3.97 -5.57
CA ASN A 29 4.35 2.97 -4.93
C ASN A 29 3.48 2.24 -5.97
N MET A 30 2.90 2.99 -6.93
CA MET A 30 2.12 2.39 -8.02
C MET A 30 2.95 1.48 -8.93
N ALA A 31 4.18 1.88 -9.27
CA ALA A 31 5.08 1.06 -10.08
C ALA A 31 5.38 -0.27 -9.36
N TRP A 32 5.66 -0.20 -8.06
CA TRP A 32 5.88 -1.40 -7.23
C TRP A 32 4.65 -2.32 -7.23
N LEU A 33 3.44 -1.76 -7.03
CA LEU A 33 2.21 -2.55 -7.08
C LEU A 33 2.02 -3.21 -8.44
N LYS A 34 2.25 -2.50 -9.55
CA LYS A 34 2.11 -3.10 -10.89
C LYS A 34 3.02 -4.31 -11.06
N ALA A 35 4.25 -4.25 -10.53
CA ALA A 35 5.20 -5.34 -10.60
C ALA A 35 4.85 -6.51 -9.64
N HIS A 36 4.42 -6.22 -8.41
CA HIS A 36 4.39 -7.21 -7.32
C HIS A 36 3.02 -7.48 -6.70
N HIS A 37 1.95 -6.79 -7.11
CA HIS A 37 0.62 -6.95 -6.49
C HIS A 37 0.11 -8.40 -6.49
N ARG A 38 0.52 -9.20 -7.48
CA ARG A 38 0.13 -10.62 -7.58
C ARG A 38 0.78 -11.50 -6.51
N GLU A 39 2.01 -11.20 -6.13
CA GLU A 39 2.78 -11.96 -5.14
C GLU A 39 2.24 -11.76 -3.72
N TYR A 40 1.67 -10.57 -3.46
CA TYR A 40 1.12 -10.18 -2.16
C TYR A 40 -0.41 -10.14 -2.14
N GLN A 41 -1.05 -10.92 -3.02
CA GLN A 41 -2.50 -11.07 -3.02
C GLN A 41 -2.98 -11.52 -1.65
N TRP A 42 -4.15 -11.01 -1.25
CA TRP A 42 -4.78 -11.30 0.03
C TRP A 42 -4.08 -10.74 1.27
N GLN A 43 -3.01 -9.97 1.08
CA GLN A 43 -2.26 -9.36 2.17
C GLN A 43 -2.40 -7.84 2.17
N TRP A 44 -2.22 -7.24 3.35
CA TRP A 44 -1.90 -5.84 3.47
C TRP A 44 -0.41 -5.64 3.19
N VAL A 45 -0.08 -4.59 2.46
CA VAL A 45 1.30 -4.18 2.20
C VAL A 45 1.52 -2.75 2.69
N ALA A 46 2.68 -2.51 3.29
CA ALA A 46 3.15 -1.19 3.68
C ALA A 46 4.26 -0.76 2.73
N LEU A 47 4.08 0.37 2.05
CA LEU A 47 5.04 0.90 1.07
C LEU A 47 5.53 2.29 1.46
N ASP A 48 6.82 2.53 1.35
CA ASP A 48 7.45 3.83 1.49
C ASP A 48 8.23 4.16 0.20
N LYS A 49 7.71 5.11 -0.60
CA LYS A 49 8.33 5.62 -1.84
C LYS A 49 8.82 4.55 -2.83
N GLY A 50 8.08 3.45 -2.96
CA GLY A 50 8.38 2.33 -3.86
C GLY A 50 9.14 1.18 -3.20
N THR A 51 9.37 1.25 -1.88
CA THR A 51 10.02 0.19 -1.11
C THR A 51 9.01 -0.51 -0.22
N LEU A 52 8.97 -1.84 -0.27
CA LEU A 52 8.20 -2.65 0.66
C LEU A 52 8.79 -2.52 2.06
N VAL A 53 7.96 -2.07 3.00
CA VAL A 53 8.27 -1.99 4.42
C VAL A 53 7.80 -3.24 5.15
N GLY A 54 6.71 -3.84 4.70
CA GLY A 54 6.23 -5.11 5.21
C GLY A 54 4.95 -5.57 4.53
N ALA A 55 4.62 -6.85 4.68
CA ALA A 55 3.36 -7.44 4.24
C ALA A 55 2.80 -8.35 5.32
N ASN A 56 1.47 -8.35 5.50
CA ASN A 56 0.78 -9.23 6.44
C ASN A 56 -0.71 -9.34 6.09
N GLU A 57 -1.34 -10.49 6.34
CA GLU A 57 -2.78 -10.67 6.16
C GLU A 57 -3.63 -9.81 7.11
N SER A 58 -3.05 -9.45 8.26
CA SER A 58 -3.63 -8.61 9.30
C SER A 58 -3.03 -7.21 9.27
N LEU A 59 -3.89 -6.21 9.08
CA LEU A 59 -3.49 -4.80 9.20
C LEU A 59 -2.92 -4.48 10.58
N VAL A 60 -3.45 -5.10 11.64
CA VAL A 60 -3.01 -4.84 13.03
C VAL A 60 -1.57 -5.30 13.23
N GLU A 61 -1.23 -6.49 12.75
CA GLU A 61 0.12 -7.04 12.83
C GLU A 61 1.09 -6.27 11.94
N LEU A 62 0.68 -5.92 10.71
CA LEU A 62 1.48 -5.06 9.83
C LEU A 62 1.77 -3.71 10.47
N HIS A 63 0.75 -3.10 11.07
CA HIS A 63 0.87 -1.82 11.74
C HIS A 63 1.81 -1.88 12.94
N ARG A 64 1.75 -2.95 13.75
CA ARG A 64 2.71 -3.19 14.84
C ARG A 64 4.13 -3.34 14.30
N ALA A 65 4.33 -4.13 13.25
CA ALA A 65 5.64 -4.33 12.64
C ALA A 65 6.23 -3.01 12.10
N VAL A 66 5.44 -2.21 11.38
CA VAL A 66 5.86 -0.91 10.83
C VAL A 66 6.12 0.11 11.94
N LYS A 67 5.34 0.07 13.03
CA LYS A 67 5.54 0.91 14.22
C LYS A 67 6.86 0.55 14.91
N ASN A 68 7.13 -0.73 15.13
CA ASN A 68 8.38 -1.21 15.73
C ASN A 68 9.59 -0.86 14.86
N ALA A 69 9.43 -0.84 13.54
CA ALA A 69 10.45 -0.41 12.60
C ALA A 69 10.65 1.12 12.53
N GLY A 70 9.85 1.93 13.24
CA GLY A 70 9.94 3.38 13.23
C GLY A 70 9.52 4.07 11.92
N LYS A 71 8.91 3.33 10.98
CA LYS A 71 8.56 3.81 9.61
C LYS A 71 7.11 4.24 9.45
N MET A 72 6.41 4.46 10.56
CA MET A 72 4.96 4.66 10.58
C MET A 72 4.50 5.99 9.97
N SER A 73 5.36 7.01 9.98
CA SER A 73 5.04 8.36 9.46
C SER A 73 5.24 8.51 7.95
N THR A 74 5.91 7.55 7.30
CA THR A 74 6.22 7.59 5.86
C THR A 74 5.60 6.45 5.07
N SER A 75 5.12 5.41 5.75
CA SER A 75 4.54 4.23 5.10
C SER A 75 3.06 4.43 4.72
N VAL A 76 2.70 3.99 3.52
CA VAL A 76 1.33 3.89 3.05
C VAL A 76 0.89 2.43 3.12
N PHE A 77 -0.24 2.18 3.77
CA PHE A 77 -0.83 0.85 3.89
C PHE A 77 -1.86 0.64 2.78
N MET A 78 -1.76 -0.47 2.08
CA MET A 78 -2.65 -0.83 0.99
C MET A 78 -3.14 -2.25 1.17
N ASN A 79 -4.43 -2.46 0.93
CA ASN A 79 -5.05 -3.78 0.99
C ASN A 79 -5.04 -4.39 -0.42
N LEU A 80 -4.41 -5.56 -0.58
CA LEU A 80 -4.39 -6.32 -1.83
C LEU A 80 -5.30 -7.54 -1.77
N LYS A 81 -6.26 -7.58 -0.82
CA LYS A 81 -7.44 -8.46 -0.87
C LYS A 81 -8.37 -7.96 -1.98
N ILE A 82 -8.01 -8.27 -3.22
CA ILE A 82 -8.89 -8.12 -4.38
C ILE A 82 -9.43 -9.52 -4.64
N GLU A 83 -10.71 -9.73 -4.33
CA GLU A 83 -11.48 -10.85 -4.90
C GLU A 83 -11.49 -10.66 -6.41
N MET A 84 -10.93 -11.62 -7.15
CA MET A 84 -11.18 -11.75 -8.59
C MET A 84 -12.52 -12.44 -8.82
#